data_AF-A0A2I0FLV5-F1
#
_entry.id   AF-A0A2I0FLV5-F1
#
_cell.length_a   1.000
_cell.length_b   1.000
_cell.length_c   1.000
_cell.angle_alpha   90.00
_cell.angle_beta   90.00
_cell.angle_gamma   90.00
#
_symmetry.space_group_name_H-M   'P 1'
#
loop_
_entity.id
_entity.type
_entity.pdbx_description
1 polymer ?
#
loop_
_entity_poly.entity_id
_entity_poly.type
_entity_poly.pdbx_seq_one_letter_code
_entity_poly.pdbx_strand_id
1 'polypeptide(L)'
;MFSLSFIPTLTQDVPFLSLMQENLWLFIPAIVVLWLSLLMRVRKVLAAQVLLLIGIFIAWNIASEALFIGMMVLQTALSIWMLIRVVIEIEWSYSRRLEKTHFIPRNITKGGNAGIRDYRF
;
A
#
# COMPACT_ATOMS: atom_id res chain seq x y z
N MET A 1 38.33 -27.38 -2.85
CA MET A 1 38.45 -26.31 -1.84
C MET A 1 37.71 -25.09 -2.38
N PHE A 2 36.51 -24.81 -1.88
CA PHE A 2 35.77 -23.60 -2.25
C PHE A 2 36.35 -22.42 -1.48
N SER A 3 37.09 -21.54 -2.16
CA SER A 3 37.46 -20.25 -1.58
C SER A 3 36.23 -19.36 -1.57
N LEU A 4 35.58 -19.26 -0.42
CA LEU A 4 34.65 -18.18 -0.09
C LEU A 4 35.48 -16.89 0.02
N SER A 5 35.77 -16.27 -1.12
CA SER A 5 36.20 -14.88 -1.15
C SER A 5 35.01 -14.03 -0.74
N PHE A 6 34.98 -13.61 0.53
CA PHE A 6 34.19 -12.48 1.00
C PHE A 6 34.63 -11.25 0.18
N ILE A 7 33.90 -10.97 -0.90
CA ILE A 7 34.03 -9.73 -1.67
C ILE A 7 33.50 -8.60 -0.76
N PRO A 8 34.21 -7.46 -0.65
CA PRO A 8 33.85 -6.39 0.26
C PRO A 8 32.60 -5.66 -0.27
N THR A 9 31.41 -6.06 0.19
CA THR A 9 30.12 -5.43 -0.16
C THR A 9 29.83 -4.23 0.75
N LEU A 10 30.76 -3.28 0.87
CA LEU A 10 30.56 -2.04 1.63
C LEU A 10 30.82 -0.76 0.81
N THR A 11 31.17 -0.89 -0.47
CA THR A 11 31.39 0.25 -1.38
C THR A 11 30.75 0.04 -2.75
N GLN A 12 29.63 -0.69 -2.80
CA GLN A 12 28.79 -0.76 -4.00
C GLN A 12 27.61 0.18 -3.77
N ASP A 13 27.43 1.11 -4.70
CA ASP A 13 26.26 1.99 -4.81
C ASP A 13 25.01 1.24 -4.39
N VAL A 14 24.26 1.78 -3.41
CA VAL A 14 23.08 1.10 -2.88
C VAL A 14 22.13 0.83 -4.05
N PRO A 15 21.97 -0.42 -4.52
CA PRO A 15 21.28 -0.71 -5.79
C PRO A 15 19.78 -0.37 -5.71
N PHE A 16 19.28 -0.22 -4.49
CA PHE A 16 17.94 0.27 -4.23
C PHE A 16 17.78 1.77 -4.49
N LEU A 17 18.81 2.58 -4.17
CA LEU A 17 18.74 4.03 -4.35
C LEU A 17 18.75 4.40 -5.84
N SER A 18 19.57 3.72 -6.64
CA SER A 18 19.56 3.88 -8.10
C SER A 18 18.22 3.46 -8.72
N LEU A 19 17.69 2.29 -8.33
CA LEU A 19 16.36 1.83 -8.75
C LEU A 19 15.27 2.86 -8.42
N MET A 20 15.28 3.41 -7.20
CA MET A 20 14.33 4.43 -6.79
C MET A 20 14.46 5.70 -7.62
N GLN A 21 15.69 6.13 -7.91
CA GLN A 21 15.96 7.36 -8.66
C GLN A 21 15.55 7.23 -10.13
N GLU A 22 15.74 6.06 -10.74
CA GLU A 22 15.32 5.78 -12.11
C GLU A 22 13.79 5.62 -12.22
N ASN A 23 13.12 5.13 -11.18
CA ASN A 23 11.70 4.80 -11.19
C ASN A 23 10.87 5.57 -10.14
N LEU A 24 11.20 6.84 -9.91
CA LEU A 24 10.53 7.70 -8.91
C LEU A 24 9.01 7.70 -9.05
N TRP A 25 8.53 7.72 -10.29
CA TRP A 25 7.10 7.74 -10.62
C TRP A 25 6.33 6.54 -10.05
N LEU A 26 6.98 5.40 -9.81
CA LEU A 26 6.38 4.22 -9.20
C LEU A 26 6.61 4.17 -7.68
N PHE A 27 7.77 4.59 -7.19
CA PHE A 27 8.08 4.55 -5.76
C PHE A 27 7.31 5.59 -4.94
N ILE A 28 7.06 6.77 -5.49
CA ILE A 28 6.24 7.81 -4.83
C ILE A 28 4.85 7.27 -4.47
N PRO A 29 4.03 6.75 -5.42
CA PRO A 29 2.72 6.22 -5.08
C PRO A 29 2.80 4.99 -4.20
N ALA A 30 3.84 4.16 -4.31
CA ALA A 30 4.03 3.01 -3.42
C ALA A 30 4.25 3.44 -1.95
N ILE A 31 5.05 4.48 -1.71
CA ILE A 31 5.29 5.03 -0.37
C ILE A 31 4.01 5.67 0.19
N VAL A 32 3.28 6.42 -0.64
CA VAL A 32 1.99 7.03 -0.26
C VAL A 32 0.98 5.94 0.15
N VAL A 33 0.88 4.86 -0.62
CA VAL A 33 0.02 3.72 -0.28
C VAL A 33 0.45 3.05 1.00
N LEU A 34 1.75 2.84 1.20
CA LEU A 34 2.27 2.23 2.42
C LEU A 34 1.89 3.08 3.64
N TRP A 35 2.07 4.39 3.54
CA TRP A 35 1.68 5.33 4.60
C TRP A 35 0.16 5.34 4.85
N LEU A 36 -0.66 5.41 3.81
CA LEU A 36 -2.12 5.34 3.92
C LEU A 36 -2.59 4.01 4.52
N SER A 37 -1.98 2.88 4.14
CA SER A 37 -2.30 1.56 4.68
C SER A 37 -2.03 1.49 6.20
N LEU A 38 -0.97 2.17 6.66
CA LEU A 38 -0.62 2.28 8.07
C LEU A 38 -1.62 3.15 8.83
N LEU A 39 -2.01 4.30 8.25
CA LEU A 39 -3.05 5.17 8.83
C LEU A 39 -4.40 4.47 8.97
N MET A 40 -4.83 3.77 7.91
CA MET A 40 -6.10 3.02 7.92
C MET A 40 -6.01 1.73 8.76
N ARG A 41 -4.82 1.37 9.28
CA ARG A 41 -4.54 0.14 10.05
C ARG A 41 -4.93 -1.14 9.31
N VAL A 42 -4.87 -1.14 7.97
CA VAL A 42 -5.24 -2.30 7.16
C VAL A 42 -4.02 -3.20 6.97
N ARG A 43 -3.77 -4.08 7.96
CA ARG A 43 -2.58 -4.95 8.00
C ARG A 43 -2.40 -5.82 6.75
N LYS A 44 -3.50 -6.28 6.15
CA LYS A 44 -3.47 -7.12 4.93
C LYS A 44 -2.91 -6.36 3.72
N VAL A 45 -3.31 -5.11 3.55
CA VAL A 45 -2.83 -4.25 2.45
C VAL A 45 -1.39 -3.82 2.70
N LEU A 46 -1.02 -3.53 3.95
CA LEU A 46 0.36 -3.24 4.32
C LEU A 46 1.28 -4.42 3.98
N ALA A 47 0.92 -5.63 4.39
CA ALA A 47 1.69 -6.83 4.08
C ALA A 47 1.80 -7.07 2.55
N ALA A 48 0.69 -6.90 1.82
CA ALA A 48 0.69 -7.00 0.36
C ALA A 48 1.62 -5.95 -0.28
N GLN A 49 1.58 -4.70 0.18
CA GLN A 49 2.42 -3.61 -0.34
C GLN A 49 3.91 -3.84 -0.08
N VAL A 50 4.26 -4.33 1.11
CA VAL A 50 5.65 -4.68 1.44
C VAL A 50 6.14 -5.85 0.59
N LEU A 51 5.33 -6.91 0.44
CA LEU A 51 5.66 -8.04 -0.43
C LEU A 51 5.82 -7.62 -1.88
N LEU A 52 4.97 -6.71 -2.37
CA LEU A 52 5.04 -6.19 -3.74
C LEU A 52 6.33 -5.40 -3.95
N LEU A 53 6.72 -4.52 -3.03
CA LEU A 53 7.98 -3.77 -3.10
C LEU A 53 9.22 -4.69 -3.09
N ILE A 54 9.23 -5.71 -2.23
CA ILE A 54 10.29 -6.72 -2.21
C ILE A 54 10.30 -7.49 -3.54
N GLY A 55 9.13 -7.86 -4.05
CA GLY A 55 8.96 -8.52 -5.33
C GLY A 55 9.54 -7.71 -6.50
N ILE A 56 9.27 -6.40 -6.54
CA ILE A 56 9.81 -5.49 -7.56
C ILE A 56 11.34 -5.45 -7.48
N PHE A 57 11.90 -5.36 -6.27
CA PHE A 57 13.36 -5.36 -6.08
C PHE A 57 14.01 -6.65 -6.58
N ILE A 58 13.40 -7.80 -6.29
CA ILE A 58 13.87 -9.10 -6.79
C ILE A 58 13.72 -9.18 -8.31
N ALA A 59 12.59 -8.72 -8.84
CA ALA A 59 12.29 -8.77 -10.27
C ALA A 59 13.27 -7.94 -11.10
N TRP A 60 13.68 -6.78 -10.60
CA TRP A 60 14.70 -5.95 -11.23
C TRP A 60 16.06 -6.64 -11.34
N ASN A 61 16.48 -7.34 -10.28
CA ASN A 61 17.83 -7.93 -10.22
C ASN A 61 17.94 -9.30 -10.90
N ILE A 62 16.87 -10.10 -10.90
CA ILE A 62 16.96 -11.54 -11.20
C ILE A 62 15.94 -11.98 -12.27
N ALA A 63 14.82 -11.29 -12.43
CA ALA A 63 13.72 -11.76 -13.27
C ALA A 63 13.74 -11.16 -14.68
N SER A 64 12.83 -11.64 -15.53
CA SER A 64 12.62 -11.09 -16.86
C SER A 64 11.93 -9.72 -16.82
N GLU A 65 12.21 -8.89 -17.82
CA GLU A 65 11.57 -7.58 -18.01
C GLU A 65 10.03 -7.66 -18.01
N ALA A 66 9.46 -8.75 -18.54
CA ALA A 66 8.02 -8.97 -18.56
C ALA A 66 7.41 -9.10 -17.15
N LEU A 67 8.10 -9.77 -16.22
CA LEU A 67 7.64 -9.88 -14.83
C LEU A 67 7.73 -8.53 -14.11
N PHE A 68 8.80 -7.76 -14.37
CA PHE A 68 8.96 -6.42 -13.83
C PHE A 68 7.81 -5.50 -14.26
N ILE A 69 7.49 -5.45 -15.56
CA ILE A 69 6.37 -4.66 -16.08
C ILE A 69 5.03 -5.10 -15.44
N GLY A 70 4.81 -6.41 -15.31
CA GLY A 70 3.61 -6.95 -14.66
C GLY A 70 3.47 -6.48 -13.21
N MET A 71 4.57 -6.48 -12.45
CA MET A 71 4.58 -5.97 -11.08
C MET A 71 4.38 -4.45 -11.02
N MET A 72 4.90 -3.69 -11.99
CA MET A 72 4.65 -2.25 -12.06
C MET A 72 3.17 -1.95 -12.26
N VAL A 73 2.50 -2.64 -13.19
CA VAL A 73 1.05 -2.48 -13.42
C VAL A 73 0.25 -2.81 -12.16
N LEU A 74 0.61 -3.89 -11.47
CA LEU A 74 -0.05 -4.29 -10.22
C LEU A 74 0.14 -3.24 -9.13
N GLN A 75 1.34 -2.67 -9.00
CA GLN A 75 1.62 -1.57 -8.07
C GLN A 75 0.75 -0.34 -8.37
N THR A 76 0.65 0.08 -9.64
CA THR A 76 -0.20 1.20 -10.04
C THR A 76 -1.68 0.93 -9.74
N ALA A 77 -2.17 -0.27 -10.06
CA ALA A 77 -3.55 -0.67 -9.80
C ALA A 77 -3.89 -0.65 -8.31
N LEU A 78 -2.99 -1.16 -7.47
CA LEU A 78 -3.14 -1.15 -6.02
C LEU A 78 -3.13 0.29 -5.47
N SER A 79 -2.28 1.16 -6.00
CA SER A 79 -2.26 2.58 -5.65
C SER A 79 -3.58 3.30 -5.96
N ILE A 80 -4.13 3.08 -7.16
CA ILE A 80 -5.43 3.66 -7.55
C ILE A 80 -6.54 3.11 -6.64
N TRP A 81 -6.54 1.80 -6.39
CA TRP A 81 -7.54 1.17 -5.53
C TRP A 81 -7.53 1.72 -4.11
N MET A 82 -6.34 1.95 -3.52
CA MET A 82 -6.26 2.56 -2.18
C MET A 82 -6.73 4.01 -2.15
N LEU A 83 -6.45 4.80 -3.19
CA LEU A 83 -6.96 6.17 -3.28
C LEU A 83 -8.49 6.19 -3.27
N ILE A 84 -9.13 5.34 -4.08
CA ILE A 84 -10.60 5.20 -4.11
C ILE A 84 -11.12 4.81 -2.72
N ARG A 85 -10.47 3.86 -2.06
CA ARG A 85 -10.85 3.41 -0.71
C ARG A 85 -10.81 4.53 0.32
N VAL A 86 -9.78 5.38 0.26
CA VAL A 86 -9.64 6.54 1.15
C VAL A 86 -10.76 7.54 0.92
N VAL A 87 -11.09 7.85 -0.33
CA VAL A 87 -12.19 8.79 -0.68
C VAL A 87 -13.51 8.31 -0.09
N ILE A 88 -13.84 7.02 -0.25
CA ILE A 88 -15.06 6.42 0.31
C ILE A 88 -15.08 6.53 1.84
N GLU A 89 -13.96 6.25 2.51
CA GLU A 89 -13.90 6.30 3.97
C GLU A 89 -14.04 7.74 4.50
N ILE A 90 -13.51 8.73 3.78
CA ILE A 90 -13.69 10.16 4.09
C ILE A 90 -15.17 10.53 3.97
N GLU A 91 -15.83 10.15 2.88
CA GLU A 91 -17.24 10.45 2.64
C GLU A 91 -18.15 9.83 3.71
N TRP A 92 -17.89 8.57 4.08
CA TRP A 92 -18.59 7.91 5.18
C TRP A 92 -18.35 8.57 6.53
N SER A 93 -17.10 8.97 6.80
CA SER A 93 -16.75 9.67 8.04
C SER A 93 -17.43 11.04 8.13
N TYR A 94 -17.48 11.77 7.02
CA TYR A 94 -18.17 13.06 6.92
C TYR A 94 -19.68 12.91 7.09
N SER A 95 -20.30 11.95 6.40
CA SER A 95 -21.73 11.65 6.51
C SER A 95 -22.13 11.32 7.95
N ARG A 96 -21.34 10.46 8.64
CA ARG A 96 -21.54 10.16 10.07
C ARG A 96 -21.44 11.39 10.96
N ARG A 97 -20.61 12.36 10.61
CA ARG A 97 -20.47 13.61 11.37
C ARG A 97 -21.72 14.47 11.21
N LEU A 98 -22.26 14.58 9.99
CA LEU A 98 -23.51 15.29 9.69
C LEU A 98 -24.74 14.67 10.36
N GLU A 99 -24.80 13.34 10.45
CA GLU A 99 -25.84 12.62 11.19
C GLU A 99 -25.80 12.91 12.70
N LYS A 100 -24.59 13.04 13.27
CA LYS A 100 -24.40 13.35 14.69
C LYS A 100 -24.80 14.79 15.02
N THR A 101 -24.51 15.73 14.13
CA THR A 101 -24.83 17.16 14.29
C THR A 101 -26.26 17.53 13.87
N HIS A 102 -27.09 16.54 13.49
CA HIS A 102 -28.49 16.71 13.11
C HIS A 102 -28.73 17.63 11.89
N PHE A 103 -27.71 17.87 11.06
CA PHE A 103 -27.87 18.61 9.80
C PHE A 103 -28.57 17.76 8.72
N ILE A 104 -28.48 16.43 8.82
CA ILE A 104 -29.18 15.48 7.93
C ILE A 104 -30.09 14.59 8.81
N PRO A 105 -31.31 14.25 8.36
CA PRO A 105 -32.16 13.30 9.07
C PRO A 105 -31.41 11.98 9.28
N ARG A 106 -31.34 11.53 10.54
CA ARG A 106 -30.64 10.28 10.88
C ARG A 106 -31.31 9.12 10.14
N ASN A 107 -30.56 8.46 9.27
CA ASN A 107 -31.00 7.19 8.72
C ASN A 107 -30.77 6.11 9.78
N ILE A 108 -31.71 6.00 10.73
CA ILE A 108 -31.71 4.98 11.78
C ILE A 108 -32.06 3.63 11.12
N THR A 109 -31.14 3.11 10.32
CA THR A 109 -31.19 1.70 9.93
C THR A 109 -31.04 0.87 11.21
N LYS A 110 -31.85 -0.20 11.32
CA LYS A 110 -32.10 -1.04 12.51
C LYS A 110 -30.87 -1.70 13.19
N GLY A 111 -29.64 -1.25 12.93
CA GLY A 111 -28.42 -1.68 13.62
C GLY A 111 -27.77 -0.61 14.52
N GLY A 112 -28.29 0.62 14.54
CA GLY A 112 -27.68 1.75 15.28
C GLY A 112 -27.62 1.59 16.81
N ASN A 113 -28.43 0.70 17.39
CA ASN A 113 -28.44 0.42 18.84
C ASN A 113 -27.58 -0.80 19.23
N ALA A 114 -26.98 -1.50 18.26
CA ALA A 114 -26.39 -2.80 18.53
C ALA A 114 -24.91 -2.72 18.94
N GLY A 115 -24.13 -1.72 18.52
CA GLY A 115 -22.66 -1.75 18.70
C GLY A 115 -21.98 -2.99 18.08
N ILE A 116 -22.73 -3.86 17.40
CA ILE A 116 -22.28 -5.09 16.76
C ILE A 116 -21.94 -4.71 15.32
N ARG A 117 -20.73 -4.21 15.13
CA ARG A 117 -20.02 -4.47 13.90
C ARG A 117 -18.90 -5.44 14.30
N ASP A 118 -19.17 -6.72 14.09
CA ASP A 118 -18.24 -7.81 14.35
C ASP A 118 -16.92 -7.48 13.64
N TYR A 119 -15.89 -7.15 14.43
CA TYR A 119 -14.55 -6.85 13.93
C TYR A 119 -13.91 -8.17 13.49
N ARG A 120 -14.33 -8.70 12.35
CA ARG A 120 -13.56 -9.71 11.63
C ARG A 120 -12.73 -9.03 10.55
N PHE A 121 -11.56 -8.55 10.95
CA PHE A 121 -10.45 -8.31 10.03
C PHE A 121 -9.15 -8.89 10.56
#